data_AF-A0A6P0NAY4-F1
#
_entry.id   AF-A0A6P0NAY4-F1
#
_cell.length_a   1.000
_cell.length_b   1.000
_cell.length_c   1.000
_cell.angle_alpha   90.00
_cell.angle_beta   90.00
_cell.angle_gamma   90.00
#
_symmetry.space_group_name_H-M   'P 1'
#
loop_
_entity.id
_entity.type
_entity.pdbx_description
1 polymer ?
#
loop_
_entity_poly.entity_id
_entity_poly.type
_entity_poly.pdbx_seq_one_letter_code
_entity_poly.pdbx_strand_id
1 'polypeptide(L)'
;MGFILACAFSWMLLQTVAQNSGGLMLATTVFRDLSLLGKDKTQGSLEKGNPLRRGNLGYCSNSGLALKDDQWRLNKQNGYPQATALVKTGVSYQFQQKSKSITWLLIVVIALGLVGQIQPIQEKVNAIASIQLPQQLVSEPLPLTEAEQRFFDNHALPIAQKQRFVYGNLSGSMLLVASSAWQAHHPPELCLVGNGFKVDSIKPTLLNQSVKARWVSLQDGKRSATYWFQSPQGTTDDFLSRIWDYIAHRNKTWVLVSVLFDSEHNPDSAEIQTFASAIHDAIHQSLTSAVSSQQSAVSRQPSAVSGQPSVVSGQLILFKSKPIS
;
A
#
# COMPACT_ATOMS: atom_id res chain seq x y z
N MET A 1 -2.21 16.41 -2.39
CA MET A 1 -2.51 15.89 -1.02
C MET A 1 -3.73 16.56 -0.39
N GLY A 2 -3.90 17.88 -0.47
CA GLY A 2 -5.04 18.60 0.14
C GLY A 2 -6.44 18.11 -0.31
N PHE A 3 -6.64 17.78 -1.59
CA PHE A 3 -7.93 17.26 -2.08
C PHE A 3 -8.30 15.89 -1.50
N ILE A 4 -7.31 15.00 -1.32
CA ILE A 4 -7.53 13.65 -0.77
C ILE A 4 -7.86 13.72 0.73
N LEU A 5 -7.17 14.59 1.47
CA LEU A 5 -7.50 14.86 2.88
C LEU A 5 -8.90 15.48 3.03
N ALA A 6 -9.30 16.40 2.14
CA ALA A 6 -10.64 16.96 2.14
C ALA A 6 -11.73 15.91 1.83
N CYS A 7 -11.47 14.98 0.91
CA CYS A 7 -12.36 13.86 0.62
C CYS A 7 -12.45 12.87 1.79
N ALA A 8 -11.31 12.53 2.42
CA ALA A 8 -11.28 11.63 3.59
C ALA A 8 -11.98 12.25 4.81
N PHE A 9 -11.79 13.56 5.04
CA PHE A 9 -12.47 14.28 6.12
C PHE A 9 -13.97 14.44 5.85
N SER A 10 -14.37 14.68 4.60
CA SER A 10 -15.80 14.67 4.20
C SER A 10 -16.41 13.29 4.36
N TRP A 11 -15.69 12.21 4.03
CA TRP A 11 -16.13 10.84 4.23
C TRP A 11 -16.29 10.50 5.72
N MET A 12 -15.36 10.94 6.57
CA MET A 12 -15.42 10.73 8.02
C MET A 12 -16.54 11.55 8.69
N LEU A 13 -16.80 12.76 8.20
CA LEU A 13 -17.97 13.57 8.60
C LEU A 13 -19.28 12.92 8.17
N LEU A 14 -19.32 12.24 7.01
CA LEU A 14 -20.48 11.48 6.57
C LEU A 14 -20.79 10.26 7.48
N GLN A 15 -19.78 9.68 8.12
CA GLN A 15 -19.97 8.55 9.04
C GLN A 15 -20.34 8.96 10.47
N THR A 16 -20.10 10.23 10.85
CA THR A 16 -20.41 10.75 12.20
C THR A 16 -21.78 11.40 12.31
N VAL A 17 -22.49 11.60 11.19
CA VAL A 17 -23.93 11.94 11.22
C VAL A 17 -24.71 10.68 11.55
N ALA A 18 -25.23 10.64 12.78
CA ALA A 18 -25.96 9.52 13.36
C ALA A 18 -27.04 8.95 12.43
N GLN A 19 -27.05 7.61 12.30
CA GLN A 19 -28.13 6.80 11.76
C GLN A 19 -29.38 6.84 12.66
N ASN A 20 -29.87 8.02 13.01
CA ASN A 20 -31.09 8.17 13.79
C ASN A 20 -32.05 9.16 13.13
N SER A 21 -32.44 8.83 11.90
CA SER A 21 -33.73 9.18 11.33
C SER A 21 -33.85 8.45 9.99
N GLY A 22 -34.80 7.51 9.91
CA GLY A 22 -35.09 6.77 8.70
C GLY A 22 -35.39 7.72 7.53
N GLY A 23 -34.72 7.48 6.42
CA GLY A 23 -35.03 8.09 5.13
C GLY A 23 -33.89 8.90 4.54
N LEU A 24 -33.03 8.25 3.74
CA LEU A 24 -32.54 8.87 2.51
C LEU A 24 -31.98 7.80 1.54
N MET A 25 -32.81 7.38 0.59
CA MET A 25 -32.34 6.90 -0.71
C MET A 25 -32.00 8.13 -1.55
N LEU A 26 -30.71 8.45 -1.74
CA LEU A 26 -30.20 9.27 -2.86
C LEU A 26 -28.68 9.49 -2.68
N ALA A 27 -27.85 8.54 -3.13
CA ALA A 27 -26.43 8.79 -3.44
C ALA A 27 -25.75 7.56 -4.08
N THR A 28 -26.18 7.14 -5.27
CA THR A 28 -25.46 6.08 -6.03
C THR A 28 -25.17 6.44 -7.49
N THR A 29 -25.47 7.65 -7.94
CA THR A 29 -25.42 8.00 -9.37
C THR A 29 -24.13 8.66 -9.87
N VAL A 30 -23.16 9.02 -9.02
CA VAL A 30 -22.01 9.84 -9.47
C VAL A 30 -20.77 9.02 -9.90
N PHE A 31 -20.69 7.72 -9.59
CA PHE A 31 -19.50 6.91 -9.91
C PHE A 31 -19.56 6.09 -11.21
N ARG A 32 -20.63 6.20 -12.01
CA ARG A 32 -20.82 5.38 -13.22
C ARG A 32 -20.20 5.95 -14.51
N ASP A 33 -19.83 7.24 -14.54
CA ASP A 33 -19.49 7.93 -15.81
C ASP A 33 -18.00 8.11 -16.10
N LEU A 34 -17.09 7.67 -15.23
CA LEU A 34 -15.63 7.81 -15.47
C LEU A 34 -14.96 6.55 -16.06
N SER A 35 -15.74 5.54 -16.48
CA SER A 35 -15.20 4.29 -17.05
C SER A 35 -15.25 4.18 -18.58
N LEU A 36 -15.49 5.29 -19.31
CA LEU A 36 -15.71 5.26 -20.76
C LEU A 36 -14.73 6.11 -21.59
N LEU A 37 -13.45 6.17 -21.20
CA LEU A 37 -12.39 6.72 -22.06
C LEU A 37 -11.23 5.73 -22.19
N GLY A 38 -11.15 5.09 -23.36
CA GLY A 38 -9.98 4.31 -23.80
C GLY A 38 -10.28 2.87 -24.18
N LYS A 39 -10.85 2.64 -25.37
CA LYS A 39 -10.77 1.34 -26.06
C LYS A 39 -10.27 1.55 -27.47
N ASP A 40 -9.01 1.20 -27.68
CA ASP A 40 -8.49 0.87 -29.00
C ASP A 40 -8.50 -0.66 -29.16
N LYS A 41 -9.01 -1.14 -30.29
CA LYS A 41 -9.28 -2.56 -30.54
C LYS A 41 -8.21 -3.15 -31.46
N THR A 42 -7.47 -4.12 -30.97
CA THR A 42 -6.77 -5.09 -31.84
C THR A 42 -6.92 -6.48 -31.21
N GLN A 43 -7.74 -7.32 -31.85
CA GLN A 43 -8.01 -8.70 -31.48
C GLN A 43 -7.17 -9.62 -32.36
N GLY A 44 -6.26 -10.39 -31.74
CA GLY A 44 -5.46 -11.42 -32.38
C GLY A 44 -5.69 -12.78 -31.72
N SER A 45 -6.24 -13.69 -32.53
CA SER A 45 -6.31 -15.17 -32.48
C SER A 45 -5.85 -15.94 -31.24
N LEU A 46 -6.77 -16.76 -30.71
CA LEU A 46 -6.59 -17.79 -29.68
C LEU A 46 -6.01 -19.08 -30.29
N GLU A 47 -4.87 -19.56 -29.77
CA GLU A 47 -4.36 -20.92 -30.01
C GLU A 47 -4.61 -21.80 -28.77
N LYS A 48 -5.15 -23.00 -28.99
CA LYS A 48 -5.46 -24.01 -27.98
C LYS A 48 -4.21 -24.86 -27.67
N GLY A 49 -3.84 -24.98 -26.40
CA GLY A 49 -2.80 -25.90 -25.91
C GLY A 49 -3.03 -26.34 -24.45
N ASN A 50 -2.76 -27.63 -24.19
CA ASN A 50 -3.14 -28.47 -23.03
C ASN A 50 -2.69 -28.03 -21.62
N PRO A 51 -3.31 -28.57 -20.54
CA PRO A 51 -3.06 -28.20 -19.15
C PRO A 51 -1.97 -29.04 -18.46
N LEU A 52 -1.49 -28.53 -17.32
CA LEU A 52 -0.60 -29.13 -16.31
C LEU A 52 0.91 -28.84 -16.42
N ARG A 53 1.31 -27.65 -15.95
CA ARG A 53 2.55 -27.47 -15.16
C ARG A 53 2.34 -26.41 -14.07
N ARG A 54 2.68 -26.79 -12.83
CA ARG A 54 2.52 -26.03 -11.57
C ARG A 54 3.45 -24.81 -11.53
N GLY A 55 2.95 -23.72 -10.95
CA GLY A 55 3.80 -22.72 -10.26
C GLY A 55 3.83 -21.30 -10.79
N ASN A 56 3.16 -20.97 -11.90
CA ASN A 56 3.17 -19.60 -12.43
C ASN A 56 1.85 -18.86 -12.27
N LEU A 57 1.97 -17.65 -11.73
CA LEU A 57 0.93 -16.69 -11.39
C LEU A 57 0.35 -16.11 -12.69
N GLY A 58 -0.93 -16.39 -12.95
CA GLY A 58 -1.66 -15.86 -14.10
C GLY A 58 -2.43 -14.59 -13.72
N TYR A 59 -2.46 -13.62 -14.64
CA TYR A 59 -3.24 -12.38 -14.52
C TYR A 59 -4.68 -12.61 -15.01
N CYS A 60 -5.68 -12.21 -14.22
CA CYS A 60 -7.06 -12.07 -14.71
C CYS A 60 -7.33 -10.62 -15.07
N SER A 61 -7.44 -10.35 -16.38
CA SER A 61 -8.07 -9.14 -16.90
C SER A 61 -9.58 -9.23 -16.63
N ASN A 62 -10.09 -8.37 -15.76
CA ASN A 62 -11.54 -8.27 -15.49
C ASN A 62 -12.28 -7.73 -16.71
N SER A 63 -12.87 -8.62 -17.52
CA SER A 63 -14.06 -8.32 -18.30
C SER A 63 -14.81 -9.61 -18.64
N GLY A 64 -15.92 -9.85 -17.93
CA GLY A 64 -16.77 -11.01 -18.23
C GLY A 64 -17.76 -11.43 -17.14
N LEU A 65 -18.50 -10.49 -16.55
CA LEU A 65 -19.74 -10.84 -15.86
C LEU A 65 -20.85 -10.97 -16.90
N ALA A 66 -21.02 -12.18 -17.43
CA ALA A 66 -22.25 -12.56 -18.12
C ALA A 66 -23.32 -12.82 -17.06
N LEU A 67 -24.13 -11.80 -16.77
CA LEU A 67 -25.38 -11.99 -16.04
C LEU A 67 -26.36 -12.68 -16.98
N LYS A 68 -26.81 -13.85 -16.56
CA LYS A 68 -27.87 -14.62 -17.19
C LYS A 68 -29.18 -13.90 -16.87
N ASP A 69 -29.73 -13.20 -17.85
CA ASP A 69 -31.12 -12.75 -17.84
C ASP A 69 -32.02 -13.97 -17.68
N ASP A 70 -32.87 -13.95 -16.65
CA ASP A 70 -34.20 -14.58 -16.59
C ASP A 70 -34.61 -14.73 -15.11
N GLN A 71 -35.35 -13.75 -14.59
CA GLN A 71 -36.54 -13.94 -13.74
C GLN A 71 -36.95 -12.63 -13.04
N TRP A 72 -37.83 -11.89 -13.72
CA TRP A 72 -38.74 -10.97 -13.06
C TRP A 72 -40.14 -11.18 -13.65
N ARG A 73 -40.92 -12.06 -13.00
CA ARG A 73 -42.36 -12.15 -13.21
C ARG A 73 -43.05 -11.18 -12.25
N LEU A 74 -43.53 -10.07 -12.80
CA LEU A 74 -44.50 -9.19 -12.17
C LEU A 74 -45.83 -9.89 -12.00
N ASN A 75 -46.22 -10.12 -10.75
CA ASN A 75 -47.60 -10.43 -10.39
C ASN A 75 -48.39 -9.11 -10.35
N LYS A 76 -49.24 -8.90 -11.35
CA LYS A 76 -50.09 -7.72 -11.53
C LYS A 76 -51.53 -8.11 -11.19
N GLN A 77 -51.97 -7.89 -9.96
CA GLN A 77 -53.38 -7.93 -9.60
C GLN A 77 -53.77 -6.79 -8.66
N ASN A 78 -54.68 -5.97 -9.21
CA ASN A 78 -55.84 -5.35 -8.57
C ASN A 78 -55.66 -4.14 -7.63
N GLY A 79 -56.43 -3.10 -7.97
CA GLY A 79 -57.12 -2.29 -6.96
C GLY A 79 -56.72 -0.83 -6.89
N TYR A 80 -57.29 0.01 -7.77
CA TYR A 80 -57.49 1.42 -7.42
C TYR A 80 -58.53 1.52 -6.30
N PRO A 81 -58.29 2.40 -5.32
CA PRO A 81 -59.33 3.38 -5.03
C PRO A 81 -58.76 4.80 -5.06
N GLN A 82 -59.58 5.70 -5.59
CA GLN A 82 -59.38 7.13 -5.41
C GLN A 82 -59.54 7.51 -3.94
N ALA A 83 -58.64 8.36 -3.45
CA ALA A 83 -58.93 9.25 -2.34
C ALA A 83 -58.06 10.50 -2.44
N THR A 84 -58.72 11.59 -2.79
CA THR A 84 -58.37 12.98 -2.54
C THR A 84 -57.93 13.20 -1.08
N ALA A 85 -56.69 13.65 -0.89
CA ALA A 85 -56.31 14.39 0.32
C ALA A 85 -55.11 15.29 0.00
N LEU A 86 -55.43 16.51 -0.40
CA LEU A 86 -54.52 17.62 -0.59
C LEU A 86 -54.04 18.08 0.80
N VAL A 87 -53.07 17.38 1.39
CA VAL A 87 -52.39 17.82 2.61
C VAL A 87 -51.22 18.69 2.20
N LYS A 88 -51.48 20.01 2.18
CA LYS A 88 -50.46 21.04 2.12
C LYS A 88 -49.72 21.08 3.45
N THR A 89 -48.82 20.13 3.70
CA THR A 89 -47.85 20.27 4.80
C THR A 89 -46.83 21.32 4.38
N GLY A 90 -47.13 22.57 4.75
CA GLY A 90 -46.15 23.64 4.78
C GLY A 90 -45.08 23.34 5.82
N VAL A 91 -44.15 22.44 5.51
CA VAL A 91 -42.88 22.35 6.22
C VAL A 91 -41.97 23.39 5.58
N SER A 92 -42.18 24.64 5.97
CA SER A 92 -41.20 25.69 5.75
C SER A 92 -39.96 25.32 6.57
N TYR A 93 -39.02 24.60 5.97
CA TYR A 93 -37.68 24.45 6.51
C TYR A 93 -37.05 25.84 6.54
N GLN A 94 -37.18 26.51 7.69
CA GLN A 94 -36.42 27.69 8.03
C GLN A 94 -34.94 27.29 8.05
N PHE A 95 -34.29 27.35 6.88
CA PHE A 95 -32.83 27.33 6.72
C PHE A 95 -32.23 28.65 7.24
N GLN A 96 -32.62 29.06 8.44
CA GLN A 96 -32.03 30.16 9.21
C GLN A 96 -30.90 29.58 10.08
N GLN A 97 -30.10 28.66 9.51
CA GLN A 97 -29.06 27.96 10.23
C GLN A 97 -27.68 28.53 9.85
N LYS A 98 -27.28 29.54 10.63
CA LYS A 98 -25.90 29.68 11.14
C LYS A 98 -24.78 29.85 10.10
N SER A 99 -24.82 30.95 9.33
CA SER A 99 -23.75 31.36 8.39
C SER A 99 -22.34 31.43 9.01
N LYS A 100 -22.22 31.67 10.34
CA LYS A 100 -20.93 31.65 11.06
C LYS A 100 -20.22 30.29 11.05
N SER A 101 -20.93 29.18 10.84
CA SER A 101 -20.32 27.83 10.82
C SER A 101 -19.62 27.53 9.48
N ILE A 102 -20.10 28.10 8.38
CA ILE A 102 -19.57 27.81 7.04
C ILE A 102 -18.24 28.52 6.83
N THR A 103 -18.10 29.78 7.28
CA THR A 103 -16.84 30.53 7.16
C THR A 103 -15.70 29.83 7.90
N TRP A 104 -15.95 29.27 9.08
CA TRP A 104 -14.94 28.51 9.84
C TRP A 104 -14.50 27.23 9.13
N LEU A 105 -15.45 26.48 8.56
CA LEU A 105 -15.14 25.30 7.74
C LEU A 105 -14.26 25.66 6.54
N LEU A 106 -14.57 26.76 5.87
CA LEU A 106 -13.84 27.22 4.69
C LEU A 106 -12.39 27.63 5.04
N ILE A 107 -12.20 28.33 6.17
CA ILE A 107 -10.87 28.67 6.69
C ILE A 107 -10.07 27.40 7.02
N VAL A 108 -10.68 26.41 7.68
CA VAL A 108 -10.02 25.14 8.02
C VAL A 108 -9.62 24.38 6.76
N VAL A 109 -10.48 24.31 5.74
CA VAL A 109 -10.19 23.65 4.47
C VAL A 109 -9.07 24.36 3.71
N ILE A 110 -9.07 25.70 3.66
CA ILE A 110 -7.99 26.47 3.02
C ILE A 110 -6.68 26.27 3.77
N ALA A 111 -6.68 26.35 5.10
CA ALA A 111 -5.50 26.14 5.92
C ALA A 111 -4.92 24.73 5.72
N LEU A 112 -5.76 23.69 5.72
CA LEU A 112 -5.35 22.30 5.41
C LEU A 112 -4.81 22.17 3.98
N GLY A 113 -5.42 22.87 3.01
CA GLY A 113 -4.97 22.92 1.62
C GLY A 113 -3.56 23.51 1.49
N LEU A 114 -3.29 24.63 2.17
CA LEU A 114 -1.99 25.32 2.17
C LEU A 114 -0.91 24.48 2.87
N VAL A 115 -1.22 23.87 4.02
CA VAL A 115 -0.28 22.95 4.71
C VAL A 115 0.04 21.74 3.84
N GLY A 116 -0.92 21.25 3.05
CA GLY A 116 -0.74 20.16 2.11
C GLY A 116 0.10 20.47 0.87
N GLN A 117 0.50 21.73 0.64
CA GLN A 117 1.39 22.14 -0.45
C GLN A 117 2.86 22.25 -0.05
N ILE A 118 3.19 22.14 1.25
CA ILE A 118 4.57 22.07 1.71
C ILE A 118 5.16 20.77 1.15
N GLN A 119 5.89 20.89 0.05
CA GLN A 119 6.50 19.75 -0.63
C GLN A 119 7.37 19.02 0.39
N PRO A 120 7.23 17.69 0.53
CA PRO A 120 8.10 16.95 1.40
C PRO A 120 9.53 17.17 0.90
N ILE A 121 10.42 17.60 1.80
CA ILE A 121 11.85 17.48 1.55
C ILE A 121 12.05 16.00 1.23
N GLN A 122 12.40 15.72 -0.03
CA GLN A 122 12.76 14.37 -0.46
C GLN A 122 14.07 14.05 0.23
N GLU A 123 13.99 13.56 1.46
CA GLU A 123 15.13 12.90 2.06
C GLU A 123 15.47 11.72 1.16
N LYS A 124 16.74 11.68 0.75
CA LYS A 124 17.29 10.61 -0.05
C LYS A 124 17.05 9.32 0.72
N VAL A 125 16.04 8.56 0.30
CA VAL A 125 15.73 7.25 0.87
C VAL A 125 16.95 6.41 0.60
N ASN A 126 17.80 6.26 1.60
CA ASN A 126 18.96 5.39 1.47
C ASN A 126 18.39 3.98 1.28
N ALA A 127 18.78 3.38 0.16
CA ALA A 127 18.42 2.02 -0.17
C ALA A 127 18.76 1.16 1.04
N ILE A 128 17.74 0.58 1.67
CA ILE A 128 17.97 -0.43 2.70
C ILE A 128 18.76 -1.53 1.98
N ALA A 129 19.87 -1.96 2.58
CA ALA A 129 20.53 -3.16 2.08
C ALA A 129 19.49 -4.30 2.00
N SER A 130 19.68 -5.23 1.07
CA SER A 130 18.87 -6.45 0.99
C SER A 130 18.66 -7.03 2.39
N ILE A 131 17.41 -7.30 2.77
CA ILE A 131 17.11 -7.87 4.08
C ILE A 131 17.80 -9.24 4.14
N GLN A 132 18.67 -9.42 5.13
CA GLN A 132 19.43 -10.66 5.32
C GLN A 132 18.56 -11.61 6.12
N LEU A 133 18.01 -12.63 5.45
CA LEU A 133 17.20 -13.63 6.12
C LEU A 133 18.03 -14.56 7.02
N PRO A 134 17.42 -15.12 8.08
CA PRO A 134 18.12 -16.01 8.99
C PRO A 134 18.62 -17.26 8.25
N GLN A 135 19.83 -17.74 8.59
CA GLN A 135 20.48 -18.87 7.90
C GLN A 135 19.68 -20.17 7.96
N GLN A 136 18.82 -20.32 8.97
CA GLN A 136 17.92 -21.47 9.13
C GLN A 136 16.78 -21.47 8.09
N LEU A 137 16.52 -20.33 7.45
CA LEU A 137 15.53 -20.19 6.39
C LEU A 137 16.21 -20.44 5.05
N VAL A 138 15.96 -21.60 4.47
CA VAL A 138 16.43 -21.92 3.11
C VAL A 138 15.57 -21.12 2.15
N SER A 139 16.13 -20.04 1.59
CA SER A 139 15.45 -19.15 0.65
C SER A 139 16.00 -19.26 -0.76
N GLU A 140 15.11 -19.27 -1.74
CA GLU A 140 15.45 -19.08 -3.14
C GLU A 140 14.79 -17.79 -3.65
N PRO A 141 15.55 -16.85 -4.26
CA PRO A 141 14.95 -15.68 -4.88
C PRO A 141 13.92 -16.06 -5.94
N LEU A 142 12.76 -15.43 -5.89
CA LEU A 142 11.73 -15.52 -6.92
C LEU A 142 11.69 -14.20 -7.69
N PRO A 143 11.64 -14.23 -9.03
CA PRO A 143 11.42 -13.01 -9.78
C PRO A 143 10.04 -12.42 -9.43
N LEU A 144 9.97 -11.09 -9.40
CA LEU A 144 8.69 -10.41 -9.39
C LEU A 144 7.97 -10.68 -10.72
N THR A 145 6.66 -10.88 -10.66
CA THR A 145 5.84 -10.91 -11.87
C THR A 145 5.87 -9.54 -12.54
N GLU A 146 5.53 -9.45 -13.83
CA GLU A 146 5.48 -8.14 -14.51
C GLU A 146 4.54 -7.14 -13.84
N ALA A 147 3.43 -7.63 -13.29
CA ALA A 147 2.47 -6.79 -12.59
C ALA A 147 3.05 -6.24 -11.28
N GLU A 148 3.75 -7.09 -10.52
CA GLU A 148 4.47 -6.67 -9.31
C GLU A 148 5.61 -5.71 -9.64
N GLN A 149 6.40 -5.99 -10.68
CA GLN A 149 7.49 -5.12 -11.11
C GLN A 149 6.96 -3.73 -11.49
N ARG A 150 5.93 -3.66 -12.35
CA ARG A 150 5.28 -2.39 -12.72
C ARG A 150 4.72 -1.64 -11.52
N PHE A 151 4.21 -2.37 -10.53
CA PHE A 151 3.71 -1.77 -9.30
C PHE A 151 4.84 -1.16 -8.45
N PHE A 152 5.99 -1.85 -8.34
CA PHE A 152 7.13 -1.42 -7.55
C PHE A 152 8.10 -0.47 -8.27
N ASP A 153 8.03 -0.34 -9.61
CA ASP A 153 8.85 0.58 -10.41
C ASP A 153 8.47 2.07 -10.24
N ASN A 154 7.50 2.39 -9.38
CA ASN A 154 7.01 3.75 -9.17
C ASN A 154 8.00 4.63 -8.37
N HIS A 155 7.83 5.96 -8.44
CA HIS A 155 8.75 7.01 -7.95
C HIS A 155 9.25 6.91 -6.50
N ALA A 156 8.63 6.08 -5.68
CA ALA A 156 9.07 5.83 -4.31
C ALA A 156 10.24 4.83 -4.20
N LEU A 157 10.63 4.17 -5.31
CA LEU A 157 11.68 3.16 -5.42
C LEU A 157 11.69 2.17 -4.23
N PRO A 158 10.56 1.51 -3.91
CA PRO A 158 10.55 0.49 -2.89
C PRO A 158 11.54 -0.63 -3.22
N ILE A 159 12.16 -1.17 -2.19
CA ILE A 159 12.99 -2.37 -2.33
C ILE A 159 12.08 -3.57 -2.11
N ALA A 160 11.68 -4.20 -3.21
CA ALA A 160 10.84 -5.39 -3.20
C ALA A 160 11.69 -6.64 -3.40
N GLN A 161 11.52 -7.62 -2.50
CA GLN A 161 12.20 -8.90 -2.55
C GLN A 161 11.17 -10.01 -2.40
N LYS A 162 11.10 -10.88 -3.41
CA LYS A 162 10.22 -12.04 -3.39
C LYS A 162 11.08 -13.29 -3.33
N GLN A 163 10.72 -14.22 -2.46
CA GLN A 163 11.51 -15.41 -2.22
C GLN A 163 10.60 -16.60 -1.94
N ARG A 164 11.01 -17.78 -2.39
CA ARG A 164 10.52 -19.07 -1.92
C ARG A 164 11.25 -19.39 -0.63
N PHE A 165 10.58 -19.97 0.35
CA PHE A 165 11.24 -20.37 1.59
C PHE A 165 10.84 -21.77 2.04
N VAL A 166 11.75 -22.39 2.78
CA VAL A 166 11.51 -23.54 3.66
C VAL A 166 12.12 -23.21 5.02
N TYR A 167 11.33 -23.40 6.09
CA TYR A 167 11.74 -23.16 7.47
C TYR A 167 11.13 -24.24 8.38
N GLY A 168 11.93 -25.25 8.73
CA GLY A 168 11.42 -26.46 9.39
C GLY A 168 10.33 -27.13 8.53
N ASN A 169 9.12 -27.23 9.07
CA ASN A 169 7.96 -27.82 8.38
C ASN A 169 7.14 -26.78 7.59
N LEU A 170 7.52 -25.50 7.63
CA LEU A 170 6.85 -24.45 6.90
C LEU A 170 7.48 -24.29 5.52
N SER A 171 6.64 -24.15 4.50
CA SER A 171 7.08 -23.76 3.17
C SER A 171 6.08 -22.79 2.55
N GLY A 172 6.58 -21.90 1.70
CA GLY A 172 5.77 -20.83 1.17
C GLY A 172 6.54 -19.87 0.28
N SER A 173 5.90 -18.77 -0.07
CA SER A 173 6.57 -17.62 -0.66
C SER A 173 6.40 -16.40 0.25
N MET A 174 7.40 -15.55 0.25
CA MET A 174 7.43 -14.32 1.03
C MET A 174 7.78 -13.16 0.13
N LEU A 175 7.05 -12.06 0.29
CA LEU A 175 7.31 -10.77 -0.34
C LEU A 175 7.62 -9.76 0.77
N LEU A 176 8.81 -9.19 0.70
CA LEU A 176 9.28 -8.10 1.55
C LEU A 176 9.31 -6.84 0.70
N VAL A 177 8.62 -5.78 1.14
CA VAL A 177 8.64 -4.49 0.44
C VAL A 177 9.03 -3.42 1.43
N ALA A 178 10.17 -2.79 1.22
CA ALA A 178 10.66 -1.76 2.11
C ALA A 178 10.54 -0.38 1.47
N SER A 179 9.85 0.54 2.16
CA SER A 179 9.65 1.90 1.69
C SER A 179 9.29 2.88 2.81
N SER A 180 9.75 4.12 2.67
CA SER A 180 9.29 5.26 3.48
C SER A 180 8.02 5.90 2.91
N ALA A 181 7.65 5.61 1.65
CA ALA A 181 6.44 6.14 1.03
C ALA A 181 5.26 5.24 1.35
N TRP A 182 4.18 5.83 1.88
CA TRP A 182 2.99 5.05 2.21
C TRP A 182 2.35 4.45 0.95
N GLN A 183 2.40 5.16 -0.18
CA GLN A 183 1.83 4.77 -1.47
C GLN A 183 2.47 3.49 -2.05
N ALA A 184 3.70 3.16 -1.62
CA ALA A 184 4.39 1.98 -2.11
C ALA A 184 3.79 0.67 -1.58
N HIS A 185 2.91 0.72 -0.56
CA HIS A 185 2.22 -0.46 -0.06
C HIS A 185 0.71 -0.31 -0.29
N HIS A 186 0.05 -1.43 -0.57
CA HIS A 186 -1.40 -1.56 -0.60
C HIS A 186 -1.82 -2.69 0.35
N PRO A 187 -3.11 -2.85 0.67
CA PRO A 187 -3.61 -3.99 1.42
C PRO A 187 -3.21 -5.31 0.71
N PRO A 188 -2.41 -6.19 1.32
CA PRO A 188 -1.90 -7.41 0.68
C PRO A 188 -3.00 -8.37 0.20
N GLU A 189 -4.21 -8.25 0.74
CA GLU A 189 -5.40 -8.99 0.30
C GLU A 189 -5.69 -8.82 -1.19
N LEU A 190 -5.49 -7.60 -1.72
CA LEU A 190 -5.72 -7.33 -3.13
C LEU A 190 -4.71 -8.08 -4.02
N CYS A 191 -3.47 -8.27 -3.55
CA CYS A 191 -2.50 -9.10 -4.24
C CYS A 191 -2.92 -10.56 -4.21
N LEU A 192 -3.38 -11.08 -3.06
CA LEU A 192 -3.83 -12.47 -2.96
C LEU A 192 -4.99 -12.74 -3.95
N VAL A 193 -6.01 -11.87 -3.95
CA VAL A 193 -7.13 -11.98 -4.90
C VAL A 193 -6.67 -11.82 -6.35
N GLY A 194 -5.79 -10.86 -6.64
CA GLY A 194 -5.23 -10.64 -7.98
C GLY A 194 -4.42 -11.82 -8.51
N ASN A 195 -3.84 -12.62 -7.62
CA ASN A 195 -3.15 -13.88 -7.95
C ASN A 195 -4.08 -15.10 -7.98
N GLY A 196 -5.40 -14.89 -7.95
CA GLY A 196 -6.40 -15.95 -8.05
C GLY A 196 -6.68 -16.69 -6.74
N PHE A 197 -6.24 -16.17 -5.59
CA PHE A 197 -6.62 -16.74 -4.31
C PHE A 197 -8.01 -16.29 -3.88
N LYS A 198 -8.87 -17.26 -3.55
CA LYS A 198 -10.08 -17.00 -2.79
C LYS A 198 -9.70 -16.70 -1.34
N VAL A 199 -10.13 -15.56 -0.82
CA VAL A 199 -9.98 -15.18 0.58
C VAL A 199 -11.23 -15.63 1.34
N ASP A 200 -11.05 -16.48 2.35
CA ASP A 200 -12.17 -17.03 3.13
C ASP A 200 -12.42 -16.20 4.40
N SER A 201 -11.34 -15.88 5.13
CA SER A 201 -11.41 -15.03 6.31
C SER A 201 -10.11 -14.29 6.55
N ILE A 202 -10.20 -13.13 7.20
CA ILE A 202 -9.07 -12.32 7.62
C ILE A 202 -9.30 -11.94 9.08
N LYS A 203 -8.31 -12.11 9.93
CA LYS A 203 -8.38 -11.72 11.34
C LYS A 203 -7.07 -11.10 11.83
N PRO A 204 -7.13 -10.01 12.62
CA PRO A 204 -5.97 -9.57 13.40
C PRO A 204 -5.52 -10.70 14.32
N THR A 205 -4.23 -10.97 14.36
CA THR A 205 -3.64 -12.04 15.18
C THR A 205 -2.29 -11.59 15.71
N LEU A 206 -2.02 -11.91 16.97
CA LEU A 206 -0.72 -11.70 17.58
C LEU A 206 0.10 -12.97 17.36
N LEU A 207 0.99 -12.98 16.36
CA LEU A 207 1.79 -14.17 16.04
C LEU A 207 2.84 -14.48 17.09
N ASN A 208 3.27 -13.47 17.86
CA ASN A 208 4.08 -13.60 19.07
C ASN A 208 4.01 -12.25 19.81
N GLN A 209 4.71 -12.11 20.95
CA GLN A 209 4.66 -10.88 21.76
C GLN A 209 5.05 -9.58 21.00
N SER A 210 5.80 -9.69 19.90
CA SER A 210 6.36 -8.56 19.13
C SER A 210 5.69 -8.35 17.76
N VAL A 211 4.98 -9.36 17.24
CA VAL A 211 4.46 -9.37 15.86
C VAL A 211 2.93 -9.37 15.86
N LYS A 212 2.37 -8.17 15.67
CA LYS A 212 0.95 -7.98 15.33
C LYS A 212 0.78 -8.11 13.83
N ALA A 213 0.02 -9.11 13.40
CA ALA A 213 -0.18 -9.42 11.99
C ALA A 213 -1.66 -9.63 11.66
N ARG A 214 -1.96 -9.73 10.37
CA ARG A 214 -3.22 -10.26 9.87
C ARG A 214 -3.02 -11.68 9.41
N TRP A 215 -3.80 -12.60 9.96
CA TRP A 215 -3.90 -13.96 9.47
C TRP A 215 -5.02 -14.06 8.45
N VAL A 216 -4.75 -14.74 7.34
CA VAL A 216 -5.66 -14.89 6.21
C VAL A 216 -5.84 -16.37 5.91
N SER A 217 -7.08 -16.84 5.93
CA SER A 217 -7.44 -18.18 5.46
C SER A 217 -7.82 -18.11 3.98
N LEU A 218 -7.30 -19.04 3.19
CA LEU A 218 -7.39 -19.05 1.73
C LEU A 218 -7.86 -20.40 1.20
N GLN A 219 -8.56 -20.37 0.07
CA GLN A 219 -8.94 -21.55 -0.71
C GLN A 219 -9.73 -22.60 0.09
N ASP A 220 -10.81 -22.17 0.73
CA ASP A 220 -11.65 -22.97 1.63
C ASP A 220 -10.83 -23.58 2.78
N GLY A 221 -9.95 -22.77 3.37
CA GLY A 221 -9.07 -23.17 4.46
C GLY A 221 -7.87 -24.02 4.05
N LYS A 222 -7.68 -24.37 2.77
CA LYS A 222 -6.56 -25.23 2.34
C LYS A 222 -5.19 -24.56 2.42
N ARG A 223 -5.15 -23.24 2.55
CA ARG A 223 -3.93 -22.43 2.64
C ARG A 223 -4.10 -21.32 3.65
N SER A 224 -2.97 -20.85 4.16
CA SER A 224 -2.93 -19.62 4.95
C SER A 224 -1.95 -18.61 4.36
N ALA A 225 -2.19 -17.35 4.68
CA ALA A 225 -1.24 -16.27 4.49
C ALA A 225 -1.20 -15.41 5.75
N THR A 226 -0.12 -14.68 5.93
CA THR A 226 -0.02 -13.67 6.98
C THR A 226 0.71 -12.45 6.46
N TYR A 227 0.37 -11.28 6.98
CA TYR A 227 1.12 -10.07 6.67
C TYR A 227 1.16 -9.10 7.85
N TRP A 228 2.21 -8.30 7.90
CA TRP A 228 2.35 -7.18 8.83
C TRP A 228 3.25 -6.10 8.24
N PHE A 229 3.22 -4.93 8.85
CA PHE A 229 4.17 -3.85 8.61
C PHE A 229 5.11 -3.75 9.80
N GLN A 230 6.39 -3.57 9.54
CA GLN A 230 7.41 -3.45 10.57
C GLN A 230 8.28 -2.21 10.37
N SER A 231 8.54 -1.52 11.47
CA SER A 231 9.51 -0.43 11.59
C SER A 231 10.49 -0.77 12.73
N PRO A 232 11.56 0.02 12.96
CA PRO A 232 12.43 -0.20 14.11
C PRO A 232 11.70 -0.13 15.46
N GLN A 233 10.59 0.61 15.53
CA GLN A 233 9.85 0.87 16.77
C GLN A 233 8.71 -0.11 17.03
N GLY A 234 8.36 -0.96 16.07
CA GLY A 234 7.32 -1.97 16.27
C GLY A 234 6.63 -2.43 15.00
N THR A 235 5.61 -3.26 15.20
CA THR A 235 4.79 -3.87 14.16
C THR A 235 3.34 -3.38 14.21
N THR A 236 2.68 -3.40 13.05
CA THR A 236 1.24 -3.18 12.92
C THR A 236 0.68 -4.02 11.77
N ASP A 237 -0.55 -4.49 11.92
CA ASP A 237 -1.31 -5.17 10.88
C ASP A 237 -2.25 -4.22 10.12
N ASP A 238 -2.41 -3.00 10.65
CA ASP A 238 -3.31 -1.98 10.12
C ASP A 238 -2.58 -1.01 9.17
N PHE A 239 -3.03 -1.04 7.91
CA PHE A 239 -2.53 -0.14 6.88
C PHE A 239 -2.85 1.34 7.17
N LEU A 240 -3.99 1.64 7.80
CA LEU A 240 -4.36 3.03 8.13
C LEU A 240 -3.43 3.62 9.18
N SER A 241 -3.09 2.84 10.21
CA SER A 241 -2.08 3.22 11.20
C SER A 241 -0.77 3.67 10.54
N ARG A 242 -0.35 3.03 9.44
CA ARG A 242 0.83 3.44 8.67
C ARG A 242 0.63 4.77 7.93
N ILE A 243 -0.54 5.02 7.35
CA ILE A 243 -0.84 6.32 6.71
C ILE A 243 -0.76 7.44 7.76
N TRP A 244 -1.34 7.22 8.93
CA TRP A 244 -1.27 8.17 10.03
C TRP A 244 0.15 8.38 10.53
N ASP A 245 0.93 7.30 10.66
CA ASP A 245 2.34 7.42 11.03
C ASP A 245 3.15 8.20 9.99
N TYR A 246 2.87 8.05 8.70
CA TYR A 246 3.52 8.87 7.66
C TYR A 246 3.15 10.36 7.79
N ILE A 247 1.89 10.67 8.11
CA ILE A 247 1.41 12.05 8.28
C ILE A 247 2.04 12.69 9.53
N ALA A 248 2.05 11.96 10.65
CA ALA A 248 2.51 12.45 11.95
C ALA A 248 4.04 12.39 12.11
N HIS A 249 4.66 11.33 11.63
CA HIS A 249 6.08 11.03 11.76
C HIS A 249 6.67 10.78 10.38
N ARG A 250 6.95 11.87 9.67
CA ARG A 250 7.67 11.81 8.40
C ARG A 250 9.01 11.07 8.62
N ASN A 251 9.39 10.23 7.67
CA ASN A 251 10.70 9.56 7.57
C ASN A 251 10.85 8.19 8.25
N LYS A 252 9.76 7.55 8.69
CA LYS A 252 9.84 6.13 9.11
C LYS A 252 9.87 5.20 7.90
N THR A 253 10.93 4.41 7.79
CA THR A 253 10.99 3.29 6.84
C THR A 253 10.19 2.12 7.38
N TRP A 254 9.27 1.62 6.56
CA TRP A 254 8.46 0.46 6.87
C TRP A 254 8.79 -0.68 5.92
N VAL A 255 8.80 -1.90 6.45
CA VAL A 255 8.83 -3.14 5.68
C VAL A 255 7.45 -3.78 5.75
N LEU A 256 6.77 -3.89 4.62
CA LEU A 256 5.66 -4.82 4.46
C LEU A 256 6.24 -6.24 4.35
N VAL A 257 5.77 -7.12 5.22
CA VAL A 257 6.03 -8.55 5.16
C VAL A 257 4.73 -9.23 4.76
N SER A 258 4.74 -9.95 3.65
CA SER A 258 3.61 -10.75 3.19
C SER A 258 4.05 -12.17 2.91
N VAL A 259 3.51 -13.12 3.65
CA VAL A 259 3.87 -14.54 3.60
C VAL A 259 2.66 -15.34 3.14
N LEU A 260 2.84 -16.16 2.11
CA LEU A 260 1.86 -17.13 1.63
C LEU A 260 2.40 -18.53 1.90
N PHE A 261 1.71 -19.30 2.74
CA PHE A 261 2.07 -20.68 3.03
C PHE A 261 1.46 -21.63 1.98
N ASP A 262 2.13 -22.76 1.72
CA ASP A 262 1.65 -23.74 0.73
C ASP A 262 0.44 -24.54 1.20
N SER A 263 0.28 -24.66 2.51
CA SER A 263 -0.77 -25.37 3.22
C SER A 263 -1.39 -24.50 4.31
N GLU A 264 -2.48 -24.98 4.90
CA GLU A 264 -3.06 -24.39 6.09
C GLU A 264 -2.13 -24.54 7.30
N HIS A 265 -2.06 -23.49 8.12
CA HIS A 265 -1.39 -23.53 9.41
C HIS A 265 -2.25 -22.88 10.50
N ASN A 266 -1.99 -23.26 11.75
CA ASN A 266 -2.55 -22.59 12.91
C ASN A 266 -1.63 -21.41 13.29
N PRO A 267 -2.13 -20.15 13.33
CA PRO A 267 -1.30 -19.00 13.71
C PRO A 267 -0.71 -19.09 15.12
N ASP A 268 -1.33 -19.88 16.02
CA ASP A 268 -0.88 -20.01 17.41
C ASP A 268 0.18 -21.11 17.58
N SER A 269 0.58 -21.81 16.50
CA SER A 269 1.56 -22.89 16.56
C SER A 269 2.97 -22.38 16.87
N ALA A 270 3.76 -23.18 17.58
CA ALA A 270 5.14 -22.81 17.95
C ALA A 270 6.03 -22.56 16.72
N GLU A 271 5.78 -23.27 15.62
CA GLU A 271 6.48 -23.10 14.36
C GLU A 271 6.22 -21.71 13.75
N ILE A 272 4.96 -21.25 13.72
CA ILE A 272 4.61 -19.92 13.23
C ILE A 272 5.19 -18.84 14.12
N GLN A 273 5.11 -19.01 15.45
CA GLN A 273 5.69 -18.06 16.41
C GLN A 273 7.20 -17.90 16.20
N THR A 274 7.92 -19.02 16.06
CA THR A 274 9.37 -19.05 15.86
C THR A 274 9.76 -18.44 14.51
N PHE A 275 9.03 -18.80 13.45
CA PHE A 275 9.22 -18.23 12.11
C PHE A 275 9.00 -16.71 12.12
N ALA A 276 7.90 -16.24 12.73
CA ALA A 276 7.58 -14.82 12.82
C ALA A 276 8.66 -14.04 13.60
N SER A 277 9.16 -14.59 14.70
CA SER A 277 10.29 -14.01 15.44
C SER A 277 11.55 -13.91 14.59
N ALA A 278 11.89 -14.98 13.86
CA ALA A 278 13.10 -15.01 13.03
C ALA A 278 13.06 -13.96 11.90
N ILE A 279 11.92 -13.79 11.23
CA ILE A 279 11.74 -12.74 10.21
C ILE A 279 11.75 -11.36 10.85
N HIS A 280 11.05 -11.18 11.98
CA HIS A 280 11.02 -9.92 12.71
C HIS A 280 12.44 -9.45 13.08
N ASP A 281 13.25 -10.35 13.65
CA ASP A 281 14.59 -10.00 14.13
C ASP A 281 15.54 -9.68 12.96
N ALA A 282 15.44 -10.43 11.86
CA ALA A 282 16.19 -10.16 10.64
C ALA A 282 15.88 -8.77 10.04
N ILE A 283 14.61 -8.39 10.01
CA ILE A 283 14.19 -7.06 9.57
C ILE A 283 14.67 -5.99 10.55
N HIS A 284 14.51 -6.21 11.85
CA HIS A 284 14.96 -5.27 12.87
C HIS A 284 16.47 -5.01 12.76
N GLN A 285 17.28 -6.05 12.63
CA GLN A 285 18.73 -5.94 12.45
C GLN A 285 19.08 -5.16 11.17
N SER A 286 18.37 -5.43 10.06
CA SER A 286 18.59 -4.74 8.78
C SER A 286 18.27 -3.25 8.87
N LEU A 287 17.16 -2.88 9.50
CA LEU A 287 16.76 -1.49 9.67
C LEU A 287 17.68 -0.73 10.63
N THR A 288 18.10 -1.34 11.74
CA THR A 288 18.99 -0.69 12.72
C THR A 288 20.40 -0.50 12.18
N SER A 289 20.92 -1.48 11.43
CA SER A 289 22.25 -1.39 10.80
C SER A 289 22.32 -0.27 9.74
N ALA A 290 21.22 -0.07 8.99
CA ALA A 290 21.11 1.03 8.03
C ALA A 290 21.19 2.41 8.72
N VAL A 291 20.53 2.56 9.88
CA VAL A 291 20.58 3.81 10.67
C VAL A 291 21.97 4.07 11.25
N SER A 292 22.64 3.05 11.80
CA SER A 292 23.98 3.19 12.38
C SER A 292 25.04 3.59 11.33
N SER A 293 24.91 3.05 10.12
CA SER A 293 25.82 3.35 9.01
C SER A 293 25.71 4.82 8.57
N GLN A 294 24.51 5.39 8.63
CA GLN A 294 24.26 6.80 8.29
C GLN A 294 24.91 7.75 9.30
N GLN A 295 24.73 7.51 10.59
CA GLN A 295 25.34 8.35 11.63
C GLN A 295 26.87 8.37 11.53
N SER A 296 27.46 7.22 11.21
CA SER A 296 28.91 7.09 11.00
C SER A 296 29.39 7.84 9.76
N ALA A 297 28.61 7.87 8.67
CA ALA A 297 28.97 8.59 7.46
C ALA A 297 28.89 10.12 7.64
N VAL A 298 27.87 10.61 8.35
CA VAL A 298 27.70 12.04 8.65
C VAL A 298 28.81 12.54 9.59
N SER A 299 29.20 11.75 10.60
CA SER A 299 30.27 12.12 11.53
C SER A 299 31.67 12.16 10.90
N ARG A 300 31.86 11.50 9.74
CA ARG A 300 33.18 11.40 9.08
C ARG A 300 33.39 12.41 7.96
N GLN A 301 32.46 13.32 7.68
CA GLN A 301 32.74 14.47 6.81
C GLN A 301 33.68 15.43 7.56
N PRO A 302 34.98 15.50 7.22
CA PRO A 302 35.85 16.51 7.79
C PRO A 302 35.33 17.85 7.25
N SER A 303 35.08 18.79 8.14
CA SER A 303 34.86 20.18 7.74
C SER A 303 36.13 20.62 7.02
N ALA A 304 36.10 20.60 5.68
CA ALA A 304 37.08 21.27 4.85
C ALA A 304 36.87 22.77 5.06
N VAL A 305 37.36 23.27 6.20
CA VAL A 305 37.60 24.69 6.43
C VAL A 305 38.67 25.07 5.42
N SER A 306 38.25 25.83 4.42
CA SER A 306 39.09 26.46 3.40
C SER A 306 40.10 27.39 4.08
N GLY A 307 41.26 26.85 4.42
CA GLY A 307 42.49 27.62 4.58
C GLY A 307 43.22 27.59 3.24
N GLN A 308 42.88 28.51 2.32
CA GLN A 308 43.74 28.83 1.19
C GLN A 308 44.88 29.75 1.67
N PRO A 309 46.14 29.33 1.68
CA PRO A 309 47.25 30.25 1.53
C PRO A 309 47.44 30.54 0.03
N SER A 310 47.28 31.81 -0.34
CA SER A 310 47.67 32.33 -1.64
C SER A 310 49.18 32.15 -1.83
N VAL A 311 49.58 31.32 -2.79
CA VAL A 311 50.97 31.30 -3.28
C VAL A 311 51.00 32.05 -4.61
N VAL A 312 51.58 33.25 -4.54
CA VAL A 312 51.98 34.10 -5.66
C VAL A 312 53.47 33.87 -5.93
N SER A 313 53.85 33.98 -7.21
CA SER A 313 55.22 34.11 -7.72
C SER A 313 56.01 32.79 -7.79
N GLY A 314 56.56 32.34 -8.91
CA GLY A 314 56.81 32.95 -10.21
C GLY A 314 58.14 32.37 -10.70
N GLN A 315 58.18 31.66 -11.83
CA GLN A 315 59.45 31.47 -12.56
C GLN A 315 59.16 31.05 -14.00
N LEU A 316 59.34 32.04 -14.89
CA LEU A 316 59.52 31.92 -16.33
C LEU A 316 60.90 31.29 -16.61
N ILE A 317 61.02 30.45 -17.65
CA ILE A 317 62.16 30.25 -18.60
C ILE A 317 61.81 28.99 -19.43
N LEU A 318 61.39 29.07 -20.70
CA LEU A 318 62.06 29.50 -21.95
C LEU A 318 62.80 28.35 -22.67
N PHE A 319 62.25 27.98 -23.84
CA PHE A 319 62.79 27.30 -25.05
C PHE A 319 63.83 26.17 -24.93
N LYS A 320 63.60 25.06 -25.67
CA LYS A 320 64.31 24.80 -26.95
C LYS A 320 63.72 23.62 -27.73
N SER A 321 63.39 23.91 -28.99
CA SER A 321 63.07 22.97 -30.06
C SER A 321 64.30 22.22 -30.59
N LYS A 322 64.15 20.95 -30.97
CA LYS A 322 64.78 20.38 -32.19
C LYS A 322 64.12 19.06 -32.63
N PRO A 323 63.81 18.88 -33.92
CA PRO A 323 63.45 17.60 -34.53
C PRO A 323 64.68 16.94 -35.21
N ILE A 324 64.43 15.85 -35.96
CA ILE A 324 65.31 15.02 -36.84
C ILE A 324 65.72 13.70 -36.15
N SER A 325 65.57 12.50 -36.71
CA SER A 325 65.22 12.01 -38.06
C SER A 325 64.27 10.81 -37.98
#